data_AF-A0A059FS29-F1
#
_entry.id   AF-A0A059FS29-F1
#
_cell.length_a   1.000
_cell.length_b   1.000
_cell.length_c   1.000
_cell.angle_alpha   90.00
_cell.angle_beta   90.00
_cell.angle_gamma   90.00
#
_symmetry.space_group_name_H-M   'P 1'
#
loop_
_entity.id
_entity.type
_entity.pdbx_description
1 polymer ?
#
loop_
_entity_poly.entity_id
_entity_poly.type
_entity_poly.pdbx_seq_one_letter_code
_entity_poly.pdbx_strand_id
1 'polypeptide(L)'
;MLIALLAESAAHVSEHLPDDAPPPFPPFETWHMPSQLFWLAILFSILYLTLSRVILPKLSDTLEKRSDRIASDIDQAARLNDQALEAQQALELRLAQARNKARETSEKARQKMDVEMAAETARVDAEIEKKLDTADARIAGLRADAMKNVEQIAVDTADVILGRFGVSASKSELKKAVSAALE
;
A
#
# COMPACT_ATOMS: atom_id res chain seq x y z
N MET A 1 19.82 -79.73 12.68
CA MET A 1 20.35 -80.38 13.91
C MET A 1 19.45 -80.15 15.13
N LEU A 2 18.90 -78.95 15.35
CA LEU A 2 17.94 -78.70 16.46
C LEU A 2 16.61 -79.47 16.36
N ILE A 3 16.12 -79.74 15.13
CA ILE A 3 14.84 -80.48 14.92
C ILE A 3 14.99 -81.97 15.27
N ALA A 4 16.17 -82.55 15.08
CA ALA A 4 16.46 -83.94 15.46
C ALA A 4 16.64 -84.09 16.98
N LEU A 5 17.29 -83.12 17.63
CA LEU A 5 17.52 -83.15 19.07
C LEU A 5 16.22 -82.98 19.89
N LEU A 6 15.25 -82.23 19.36
CA LEU A 6 13.93 -82.10 19.99
C LEU A 6 13.07 -83.36 19.86
N ALA A 7 13.29 -84.16 18.80
CA ALA A 7 12.59 -85.43 18.60
C ALA A 7 13.16 -86.54 19.51
N GLU A 8 14.48 -86.55 19.74
CA GLU A 8 15.15 -87.51 20.62
C GLU A 8 14.78 -87.32 22.10
N SER A 9 14.63 -86.08 22.58
CA SER A 9 14.30 -85.82 23.99
C SER A 9 12.85 -86.17 24.34
N ALA A 10 11.96 -86.24 23.34
CA ALA A 10 10.56 -86.64 23.53
C ALA A 10 10.41 -88.17 23.70
N ALA A 11 11.34 -88.95 23.13
CA ALA A 11 11.32 -90.42 23.21
C ALA A 11 11.77 -90.95 24.60
N HIS A 12 12.55 -90.17 25.36
CA HIS A 12 13.10 -90.58 26.66
C HIS A 12 12.21 -90.32 27.89
N VAL A 13 11.03 -89.71 27.73
CA VAL A 13 10.12 -89.39 28.87
C VAL A 13 9.12 -90.53 29.16
N SER A 14 9.12 -91.61 28.37
CA SER A 14 8.16 -92.72 28.50
C SER A 14 8.58 -93.84 29.47
N GLU A 15 9.68 -93.69 30.21
CA GLU A 15 10.15 -94.74 31.11
C GLU A 15 9.84 -94.34 32.56
N HIS A 16 8.91 -95.09 33.18
CA HIS A 16 8.43 -95.01 34.56
C HIS A 16 7.15 -94.18 34.83
N LEU A 17 5.99 -94.76 34.48
CA LEU A 17 4.70 -94.46 35.11
C LEU A 17 4.23 -95.69 35.91
N PRO A 18 3.79 -95.54 37.18
CA PRO A 18 3.25 -96.64 37.97
C PRO A 18 1.94 -97.17 37.36
N ASP A 19 1.71 -98.49 37.46
CA ASP A 19 0.62 -99.24 36.79
C ASP A 19 -0.83 -98.77 37.11
N ASP A 20 -1.02 -97.80 38.02
CA ASP A 20 -2.31 -97.22 38.42
C ASP A 20 -2.48 -95.72 38.01
N ALA A 21 -1.64 -95.19 37.13
CA ALA A 21 -1.80 -93.81 36.63
C ALA A 21 -3.00 -93.68 35.67
N PRO A 22 -3.88 -92.67 35.81
CA PRO A 22 -4.96 -92.43 34.86
C PRO A 22 -4.38 -92.24 33.44
N PRO A 23 -5.06 -92.73 32.40
CA PRO A 23 -4.55 -92.70 31.04
C PRO A 23 -4.07 -91.28 30.69
N PRO A 24 -2.89 -91.13 30.05
CA PRO A 24 -2.35 -89.83 29.70
C PRO A 24 -3.41 -89.02 28.98
N PHE A 25 -3.55 -87.75 29.37
CA PHE A 25 -4.65 -86.90 28.89
C PHE A 25 -4.59 -86.87 27.34
N PRO A 26 -5.62 -87.40 26.64
CA PRO A 26 -5.58 -87.63 25.19
C PRO A 26 -5.14 -86.42 24.33
N PRO A 27 -5.37 -85.15 24.71
CA PRO A 27 -4.93 -83.99 23.93
C PRO A 27 -3.41 -83.79 23.83
N PHE A 28 -2.60 -84.43 24.69
CA PHE A 28 -1.14 -84.23 24.72
C PHE A 28 -0.33 -85.42 24.20
N GLU A 29 -0.98 -86.37 23.54
CA GLU A 29 -0.28 -87.47 22.86
C GLU A 29 0.49 -86.94 21.63
N THR A 30 1.82 -87.14 21.63
CA THR A 30 2.77 -86.53 20.68
C THR A 30 2.63 -87.02 19.24
N TRP A 31 1.84 -88.06 18.99
CA TRP A 31 1.64 -88.64 17.66
C TRP A 31 0.92 -87.70 16.68
N HIS A 32 0.01 -86.85 17.16
CA HIS A 32 -0.73 -85.90 16.32
C HIS A 32 -0.01 -84.56 16.11
N MET A 33 0.98 -84.26 16.95
CA MET A 33 1.72 -82.99 16.99
C MET A 33 2.44 -82.65 15.66
N PRO A 34 3.11 -83.59 14.97
CA PRO A 34 3.82 -83.28 13.72
C PRO A 34 2.88 -82.86 12.58
N SER A 35 1.70 -83.49 12.48
CA SER A 35 0.69 -83.14 11.48
C SER A 35 0.10 -81.76 11.73
N GLN A 36 -0.21 -81.43 12.99
CA GLN A 36 -0.69 -80.11 13.39
C GLN A 36 0.36 -79.02 13.10
N LEU A 37 1.64 -79.27 13.41
CA LEU A 37 2.74 -78.35 13.11
C LEU A 37 2.97 -78.18 11.60
N PHE A 38 2.82 -79.25 10.81
CA PHE A 38 2.92 -79.19 9.35
C PHE A 38 1.84 -78.29 8.74
N TRP A 39 0.57 -78.50 9.11
CA TRP A 39 -0.54 -77.67 8.64
C TRP A 39 -0.46 -76.24 9.16
N LEU A 40 -0.02 -76.05 10.41
CA LEU A 40 0.25 -74.73 10.98
C LEU A 40 1.33 -74.01 10.18
N ALA A 41 2.44 -74.68 9.85
CA ALA A 41 3.51 -74.09 9.05
C ALA A 41 3.02 -73.69 7.64
N ILE A 42 2.18 -74.51 7.00
CA ILE A 42 1.59 -74.20 5.70
C ILE A 42 0.67 -72.97 5.81
N LEU A 43 -0.31 -72.98 6.72
CA LEU A 43 -1.26 -71.88 6.89
C LEU A 43 -0.55 -70.60 7.31
N PHE A 44 0.40 -70.69 8.23
CA PHE A 44 1.19 -69.56 8.68
C PHE A 44 2.05 -68.99 7.55
N SER A 45 2.64 -69.85 6.70
CA SER A 45 3.41 -69.39 5.53
C SER A 45 2.51 -68.67 4.52
N ILE A 46 1.33 -69.23 4.21
CA ILE A 46 0.36 -68.60 3.31
C ILE A 46 -0.11 -67.25 3.88
N LEU A 47 -0.43 -67.20 5.17
CA LEU A 47 -0.83 -65.98 5.86
C LEU A 47 0.29 -64.94 5.85
N TYR A 48 1.52 -65.35 6.18
CA TYR A 48 2.70 -64.49 6.20
C TYR A 48 2.98 -63.89 4.83
N LEU A 49 2.94 -64.71 3.77
CA LEU A 49 3.12 -64.23 2.39
C LEU A 49 2.00 -63.27 1.99
N THR A 50 0.75 -63.54 2.39
CA THR A 50 -0.38 -62.64 2.10
C THR A 50 -0.21 -61.28 2.80
N LEU A 51 0.17 -61.28 4.09
CA LEU A 51 0.43 -60.04 4.83
C LEU A 51 1.60 -59.27 4.22
N SER A 52 2.75 -59.94 4.04
CA SER A 52 3.98 -59.35 3.51
C SER A 52 3.80 -58.80 2.09
N ARG A 53 3.11 -59.53 1.22
CA ARG A 53 3.01 -59.20 -0.20
C ARG A 53 1.81 -58.32 -0.55
N VAL A 54 0.74 -58.31 0.25
CA VAL A 54 -0.53 -57.62 -0.10
C VAL A 54 -0.92 -56.55 0.92
N ILE A 55 -0.84 -56.84 2.22
CA ILE A 55 -1.38 -55.94 3.26
C ILE A 55 -0.36 -54.84 3.61
N LEU A 56 0.90 -55.21 3.88
CA LEU A 56 1.97 -54.26 4.17
C LEU A 56 2.19 -53.22 3.05
N PRO A 57 2.28 -53.59 1.75
CA PRO A 57 2.48 -52.58 0.71
C PRO A 57 1.31 -51.60 0.60
N LYS A 58 0.07 -52.03 0.83
CA LYS A 58 -1.10 -51.13 0.84
C LYS A 58 -1.04 -50.11 1.97
N LEU A 59 -0.55 -50.53 3.15
CA LEU A 59 -0.39 -49.64 4.29
C LEU A 59 0.77 -48.65 4.06
N SER A 60 1.87 -49.13 3.47
CA SER A 60 3.01 -48.29 3.08
C SER A 60 2.60 -47.21 2.08
N ASP A 61 1.88 -47.58 1.01
CA ASP A 61 1.38 -46.65 0.00
C ASP A 61 0.47 -45.56 0.59
N THR A 62 -0.37 -45.92 1.58
CA THR A 62 -1.21 -44.93 2.27
C THR A 62 -0.40 -43.97 3.14
N LEU A 63 0.64 -44.46 3.82
CA LEU A 63 1.53 -43.64 4.63
C LEU A 63 2.37 -42.69 3.75
N GLU A 64 2.89 -43.21 2.65
CA GLU A 64 3.67 -42.44 1.66
C GLU A 64 2.80 -41.33 1.05
N LYS A 65 1.59 -41.64 0.58
CA LYS A 65 0.64 -40.63 0.08
C LYS A 65 0.36 -39.50 1.08
N ARG A 66 0.23 -39.83 2.37
CA ARG A 66 0.01 -38.81 3.41
C ARG A 66 1.28 -37.99 3.64
N SER A 67 2.43 -38.63 3.70
CA SER A 67 3.73 -37.96 3.85
C SER A 67 3.96 -36.98 2.69
N ASP A 68 3.76 -37.44 1.46
CA ASP A 68 3.90 -36.63 0.24
C ASP A 68 2.91 -35.47 0.23
N ARG A 69 1.67 -35.71 0.68
CA ARG A 69 0.67 -34.66 0.77
C ARG A 69 1.07 -33.59 1.78
N ILE A 70 1.52 -33.99 2.97
CA ILE A 70 1.99 -33.07 4.01
C ILE A 70 3.20 -32.28 3.52
N ALA A 71 4.18 -32.94 2.90
CA ALA A 71 5.35 -32.26 2.33
C ALA A 71 4.93 -31.24 1.26
N SER A 72 4.05 -31.64 0.33
CA SER A 72 3.53 -30.74 -0.69
C SER A 72 2.75 -29.56 -0.10
N ASP A 73 1.94 -29.77 0.93
CA ASP A 73 1.17 -28.70 1.57
C ASP A 73 2.09 -27.74 2.35
N ILE A 74 3.16 -28.24 2.99
CA ILE A 74 4.19 -27.42 3.64
C ILE A 74 4.95 -26.58 2.61
N ASP A 75 5.38 -27.19 1.50
CA ASP A 75 6.08 -26.48 0.44
C ASP A 75 5.19 -25.41 -0.21
N GLN A 76 3.90 -25.72 -0.39
CA GLN A 76 2.93 -24.75 -0.89
C GLN A 76 2.72 -23.61 0.09
N ALA A 77 2.60 -23.89 1.39
CA ALA A 77 2.47 -22.87 2.42
C ALA A 77 3.71 -21.96 2.49
N ALA A 78 4.91 -22.53 2.39
CA ALA A 78 6.16 -21.77 2.34
C ALA A 78 6.20 -20.83 1.13
N ARG A 79 5.88 -21.33 -0.08
CA ARG A 79 5.81 -20.49 -1.29
C ARG A 79 4.80 -19.36 -1.17
N LEU A 80 3.62 -19.63 -0.61
CA LEU A 80 2.59 -18.62 -0.40
C LEU A 80 3.02 -17.59 0.65
N ASN A 81 3.76 -18.01 1.69
CA ASN A 81 4.32 -17.11 2.68
C ASN A 81 5.36 -16.18 2.06
N ASP A 82 6.29 -16.72 1.26
CA ASP A 82 7.31 -15.94 0.56
C ASP A 82 6.67 -14.91 -0.39
N GLN A 83 5.65 -15.32 -1.16
CA GLN A 83 4.89 -14.42 -2.03
C GLN A 83 4.17 -13.32 -1.24
N ALA A 84 3.61 -13.64 -0.08
CA ALA A 84 2.96 -12.65 0.79
C ALA A 84 3.98 -11.65 1.36
N LEU A 85 5.16 -12.11 1.77
CA LEU A 85 6.24 -11.25 2.25
C LEU A 85 6.77 -10.34 1.15
N GLU A 86 6.98 -10.86 -0.06
CA GLU A 86 7.38 -10.07 -1.23
C GLU A 86 6.32 -9.01 -1.57
N ALA A 87 5.04 -9.40 -1.59
CA ALA A 87 3.93 -8.48 -1.83
C ALA A 87 3.84 -7.40 -0.74
N GLN A 88 4.07 -7.75 0.53
CA GLN A 88 4.10 -6.80 1.63
C GLN A 88 5.25 -5.79 1.46
N GLN A 89 6.46 -6.24 1.17
CA GLN A 89 7.60 -5.36 0.92
C GLN A 89 7.35 -4.43 -0.27
N ALA A 90 6.78 -4.95 -1.36
CA ALA A 90 6.42 -4.15 -2.52
C ALA A 90 5.35 -3.10 -2.18
N LEU A 91 4.36 -3.43 -1.35
CA LEU A 91 3.33 -2.50 -0.88
C LEU A 91 3.93 -1.39 -0.01
N GLU A 92 4.80 -1.75 0.93
CA GLU A 92 5.48 -0.79 1.80
C GLU A 92 6.34 0.19 0.99
N LEU A 93 7.09 -0.32 0.01
CA LEU A 93 7.88 0.51 -0.91
C LEU A 93 6.97 1.44 -1.73
N ARG A 94 5.87 0.93 -2.29
CA ARG A 94 4.91 1.73 -3.06
C ARG A 94 4.27 2.82 -2.21
N LEU A 95 3.94 2.53 -0.95
CA LEU A 95 3.40 3.52 -0.01
C LEU A 95 4.43 4.61 0.32
N ALA A 96 5.69 4.23 0.56
CA ALA A 96 6.76 5.19 0.79
C ALA A 96 6.99 6.10 -0.43
N GLN A 97 7.06 5.51 -1.63
CA GLN A 97 7.20 6.25 -2.88
C GLN A 97 6.00 7.18 -3.15
N ALA A 98 4.77 6.71 -2.93
CA ALA A 98 3.56 7.51 -3.11
C ALA A 98 3.53 8.71 -2.14
N ARG A 99 3.90 8.51 -0.86
CA ARG A 99 4.01 9.59 0.13
C ARG A 99 5.07 10.62 -0.26
N ASN A 100 6.24 10.17 -0.71
CA ASN A 100 7.30 11.06 -1.16
C ASN A 100 6.88 11.86 -2.40
N LYS A 101 6.27 11.20 -3.39
CA LYS A 101 5.77 11.86 -4.60
C LYS A 101 4.64 12.85 -4.30
N ALA A 102 3.76 12.53 -3.35
CA ALA A 102 2.72 13.46 -2.90
C ALA A 102 3.34 14.72 -2.27
N ARG A 103 4.30 14.56 -1.36
CA ARG A 103 5.04 15.70 -0.75
C ARG A 103 5.75 16.53 -1.80
N GLU A 104 6.49 15.90 -2.70
CA GLU A 104 7.19 16.59 -3.79
C GLU A 104 6.22 17.35 -4.69
N THR A 105 5.06 16.76 -5.02
CA THR A 105 4.03 17.41 -5.84
C THR A 105 3.43 18.61 -5.11
N SER A 106 3.12 18.47 -3.82
CA SER A 106 2.60 19.57 -3.00
C SER A 106 3.61 20.72 -2.87
N GLU A 107 4.88 20.41 -2.67
CA GLU A 107 5.96 21.42 -2.61
C GLU A 107 6.13 22.14 -3.94
N LYS A 108 6.18 21.39 -5.06
CA LYS A 108 6.23 21.98 -6.41
C LYS A 108 5.01 22.85 -6.72
N ALA A 109 3.82 22.42 -6.32
CA ALA A 109 2.59 23.19 -6.51
C ALA A 109 2.64 24.50 -5.71
N ARG A 110 3.08 24.44 -4.43
CA ARG A 110 3.25 25.63 -3.59
C ARG A 110 4.28 26.60 -4.17
N GLN A 111 5.44 26.10 -4.59
CA GLN A 111 6.47 26.95 -5.23
C GLN A 111 5.94 27.61 -6.51
N LYS A 112 5.22 26.88 -7.36
CA LYS A 112 4.60 27.44 -8.57
C LYS A 112 3.56 28.51 -8.22
N MET A 113 2.68 28.22 -7.26
CA MET A 113 1.68 29.20 -6.79
C MET A 113 2.35 30.46 -6.26
N ASP A 114 3.40 30.34 -5.45
CA ASP A 114 4.10 31.49 -4.88
C ASP A 114 4.73 32.37 -5.99
N VAL A 115 5.32 31.75 -7.01
CA VAL A 115 5.87 32.46 -8.18
C VAL A 115 4.77 33.12 -9.02
N GLU A 116 3.68 32.41 -9.30
CA GLU A 116 2.55 32.95 -10.07
C GLU A 116 1.84 34.09 -9.33
N MET A 117 1.65 33.95 -8.01
CA MET A 117 1.10 35.02 -7.17
C MET A 117 2.00 36.25 -7.18
N ALA A 118 3.32 36.09 -6.99
CA ALA A 118 4.24 37.21 -7.00
C ALA A 118 4.26 37.94 -8.36
N ALA A 119 4.23 37.17 -9.47
CA ALA A 119 4.16 37.74 -10.81
C ALA A 119 2.84 38.49 -11.06
N GLU A 120 1.72 37.93 -10.63
CA GLU A 120 0.41 38.56 -10.80
C GLU A 120 0.26 39.79 -9.91
N THR A 121 0.72 39.75 -8.66
CA THR A 121 0.77 40.93 -7.78
C THR A 121 1.60 42.03 -8.41
N ALA A 122 2.82 41.73 -8.90
CA ALA A 122 3.65 42.74 -9.57
C ALA A 122 2.99 43.32 -10.83
N ARG A 123 2.25 42.49 -11.59
CA ARG A 123 1.49 42.94 -12.77
C ARG A 123 0.36 43.89 -12.39
N VAL A 124 -0.41 43.52 -11.36
CA VAL A 124 -1.53 44.31 -10.85
C VAL A 124 -1.03 45.63 -10.27
N ASP A 125 0.05 45.61 -9.49
CA ASP A 125 0.66 46.81 -8.91
C ASP A 125 1.11 47.78 -10.01
N ALA A 126 1.77 47.28 -11.06
CA ALA A 126 2.16 48.10 -12.20
C ALA A 126 0.96 48.66 -12.99
N GLU A 127 -0.17 47.94 -13.04
CA GLU A 127 -1.40 48.44 -13.65
C GLU A 127 -2.06 49.52 -12.78
N ILE A 128 -2.03 49.36 -11.46
CA ILE A 128 -2.54 50.34 -10.50
C ILE A 128 -1.70 51.63 -10.58
N GLU A 129 -0.38 51.53 -10.60
CA GLU A 129 0.52 52.69 -10.72
C GLU A 129 0.22 53.50 -11.99
N LYS A 130 0.07 52.84 -13.15
CA LYS A 130 -0.34 53.52 -14.39
C LYS A 130 -1.71 54.19 -14.30
N LYS A 131 -2.67 53.58 -13.61
CA LYS A 131 -3.99 54.16 -13.40
C LYS A 131 -3.93 55.38 -12.48
N LEU A 132 -3.10 55.33 -11.44
CA LEU A 132 -2.83 56.46 -10.55
C LEU A 132 -2.20 57.62 -11.33
N ASP A 133 -1.13 57.36 -12.10
CA ASP A 133 -0.48 58.39 -12.94
C ASP A 133 -1.47 59.06 -13.91
N THR A 134 -2.33 58.26 -14.55
CA THR A 134 -3.36 58.76 -15.47
C THR A 134 -4.41 59.59 -14.73
N ALA A 135 -4.83 59.16 -13.54
CA ALA A 135 -5.77 59.89 -12.71
C ALA A 135 -5.17 61.21 -12.22
N ASP A 136 -3.91 61.22 -11.77
CA ASP A 136 -3.19 62.40 -11.33
C ASP A 136 -3.00 63.40 -12.46
N ALA A 137 -2.63 62.95 -13.66
CA ALA A 137 -2.55 63.80 -14.85
C ALA A 137 -3.92 64.43 -15.20
N ARG A 138 -5.01 63.64 -15.09
CA ARG A 138 -6.37 64.13 -15.31
C ARG A 138 -6.79 65.15 -14.26
N ILE A 139 -6.48 64.92 -12.99
CA ILE A 139 -6.78 65.86 -11.89
C ILE A 139 -5.99 67.16 -12.08
N ALA A 140 -4.71 67.07 -12.44
CA ALA A 140 -3.88 68.24 -12.72
C ALA A 140 -4.42 69.07 -13.89
N GLY A 141 -4.83 68.41 -14.97
CA GLY A 141 -5.50 69.06 -16.11
C GLY A 141 -6.79 69.75 -15.71
N LEU A 142 -7.67 69.06 -14.99
CA LEU A 142 -8.94 69.62 -14.52
C LEU A 142 -8.74 70.82 -13.59
N ARG A 143 -7.71 70.77 -12.73
CA ARG A 143 -7.32 71.89 -11.86
C ARG A 143 -6.85 73.08 -12.68
N ALA A 144 -5.99 72.87 -13.69
CA ALA A 144 -5.51 73.93 -14.54
C ALA A 144 -6.65 74.60 -15.33
N ASP A 145 -7.57 73.80 -15.87
CA ASP A 145 -8.74 74.31 -16.58
C ASP A 145 -9.71 75.05 -15.66
N ALA A 146 -9.95 74.55 -14.44
CA ALA A 146 -10.75 75.25 -13.44
C ALA A 146 -10.14 76.62 -13.07
N MET A 147 -8.81 76.70 -12.90
CA MET A 147 -8.14 77.98 -12.61
C MET A 147 -8.22 78.96 -13.78
N LYS A 148 -8.09 78.50 -15.03
CA LYS A 148 -8.31 79.35 -16.21
C LYS A 148 -9.74 79.88 -16.28
N ASN A 149 -10.73 79.04 -15.98
CA ASN A 149 -12.14 79.45 -15.95
C ASN A 149 -12.37 80.52 -14.86
N VAL A 150 -11.75 80.38 -13.68
CA VAL A 150 -11.80 81.40 -12.62
C VAL A 150 -11.17 82.72 -13.09
N GLU A 151 -10.01 82.67 -13.74
CA GLU A 151 -9.35 83.87 -14.30
C GLU A 151 -10.26 84.57 -15.32
N GLN A 152 -10.88 83.81 -16.24
CA GLN A 152 -11.83 84.37 -17.21
C GLN A 152 -13.05 85.02 -16.55
N ILE A 153 -13.68 84.32 -15.59
CA ILE A 153 -14.84 84.86 -14.85
C ILE A 153 -14.46 86.15 -14.10
N ALA A 154 -13.26 86.20 -13.51
CA ALA A 154 -12.76 87.39 -12.83
C ALA A 154 -12.54 88.57 -13.80
N VAL A 155 -11.94 88.32 -14.98
CA VAL A 155 -11.77 89.35 -16.03
C VAL A 155 -13.12 89.85 -16.53
N ASP A 156 -14.05 88.94 -16.84
CA ASP A 156 -15.38 89.30 -17.34
C ASP A 156 -16.19 90.08 -16.28
N THR A 157 -16.08 89.70 -15.01
CA THR A 157 -16.72 90.42 -13.90
C THR A 157 -16.11 91.81 -13.71
N ALA A 158 -14.78 91.94 -13.78
CA ALA A 158 -14.10 93.23 -13.66
C ALA A 158 -14.47 94.18 -14.81
N ASP A 159 -14.58 93.67 -16.05
CA ASP A 159 -15.02 94.44 -17.23
C ASP A 159 -16.45 94.97 -17.05
N VAL A 160 -17.38 94.10 -16.61
CA VAL A 160 -18.78 94.49 -16.33
C VAL A 160 -18.87 95.56 -15.23
N ILE A 161 -18.07 95.43 -14.16
CA ILE A 161 -18.05 96.41 -13.07
C ILE A 161 -17.49 97.75 -13.58
N LEU A 162 -16.36 97.77 -14.29
CA LEU A 162 -15.78 98.99 -14.86
C LEU A 162 -16.75 99.70 -15.81
N GLY A 163 -17.45 98.93 -16.66
CA GLY A 163 -18.47 99.45 -17.56
C GLY A 163 -19.61 100.16 -16.84
N ARG A 164 -19.99 99.73 -15.63
CA ARG A 164 -20.99 100.44 -14.80
C ARG A 164 -20.49 101.77 -14.23
N PHE A 165 -19.17 101.95 -14.09
CA PHE A 165 -18.56 103.20 -13.62
C PHE A 165 -18.14 104.13 -14.76
N GLY A 166 -18.39 103.76 -16.02
CA GLY A 166 -18.08 104.60 -17.19
C GLY A 166 -16.59 104.67 -17.56
N VAL A 167 -15.77 103.77 -17.01
CA VAL A 167 -14.33 103.63 -17.29
C VAL A 167 -14.12 102.39 -18.15
N SER A 168 -13.39 102.48 -19.26
CA SER A 168 -13.00 101.32 -20.07
C SER A 168 -11.51 101.02 -19.91
N ALA A 169 -11.17 99.75 -19.82
CA ALA A 169 -9.81 99.25 -19.84
C ALA A 169 -9.69 98.21 -20.96
N SER A 170 -8.50 98.05 -21.55
CA SER A 170 -8.32 97.02 -22.57
C SER A 170 -8.37 95.62 -21.93
N LYS A 171 -8.88 94.61 -22.66
CA LYS A 171 -8.85 93.20 -22.21
C LYS A 171 -7.45 92.72 -21.81
N SER A 172 -6.42 93.26 -22.44
CA SER A 172 -5.03 92.96 -22.11
C SER A 172 -4.62 93.50 -20.74
N GLU A 173 -5.05 94.71 -20.36
CA GLU A 173 -4.75 95.32 -19.06
C GLU A 173 -5.53 94.66 -17.93
N LEU A 174 -6.82 94.36 -18.14
CA LEU A 174 -7.66 93.63 -17.20
C LEU A 174 -7.09 92.24 -16.89
N LYS A 175 -6.70 91.50 -17.94
CA LYS A 175 -6.07 90.18 -17.76
C LYS A 175 -4.77 90.29 -16.96
N LYS A 176 -3.93 91.28 -17.26
CA LYS A 176 -2.67 91.51 -16.53
C LYS A 176 -2.88 91.84 -15.06
N ALA A 177 -3.89 92.65 -14.74
CA ALA A 177 -4.23 93.04 -13.37
C ALA A 177 -4.84 91.88 -12.58
N VAL A 178 -5.71 91.09 -13.21
CA VAL A 178 -6.29 89.87 -12.60
C VAL A 178 -5.22 88.81 -12.36
N SER A 179 -4.30 88.60 -13.31
CA SER A 179 -3.19 87.66 -13.13
C SER A 179 -2.23 88.11 -12.02
N ALA A 180 -1.96 89.42 -11.88
CA ALA A 180 -1.12 89.96 -10.81
C ALA A 180 -1.78 89.89 -9.42
N ALA A 181 -3.11 89.72 -9.35
CA ALA A 181 -3.84 89.51 -8.10
C ALA A 181 -4.08 88.03 -7.76
N LEU A 182 -3.81 87.12 -8.71
CA LEU A 182 -3.91 85.66 -8.55
C LEU A 182 -2.56 84.99 -8.23
N GLU A 183 -1.43 85.68 -8.45
CA GLU A 183 -0.13 85.34 -7.84
C GLU A 183 -0.15 85.56 -6.32
#